data_AF-A0AAW4BM08-F1
#
_entry.id   AF-A0AAW4BM08-F1
#
_cell.length_a   1.000
_cell.length_b   1.000
_cell.length_c   1.000
_cell.angle_alpha   90.00
_cell.angle_beta   90.00
_cell.angle_gamma   90.00
#
_symmetry.space_group_name_H-M   'P 1'
#
loop_
_entity.id
_entity.type
_entity.pdbx_description
1 polymer ?
#
loop_
_entity_poly.entity_id
_entity_poly.type
_entity_poly.pdbx_seq_one_letter_code
_entity_poly.pdbx_strand_id
1 'polypeptide(L)'
;MEKEPSRLDQPQQPPASNSLENIARNLNPSSENFTEQCMQIGVGAPDVRALLTLFSIMPVHNEAATLCGHTFASKSLQSFDNDDLIVYKAIGEEKSVVNVLSDYTCSFCARFHNRIPELNSNGVTVRIFPYGRADYKVNGQPTAIAQNMATAMCGSSEQEKAQIFNDLISNQSLYAQKVYSQNEIADNCIQKAMTYKLFGDIFSRQRQTPLIFHPDGFVQIGDALT
;
A
#
# COMPACT_ATOMS: atom_id res chain seq x y z
N MET A 1 36.88 -5.50 -32.52
CA MET A 1 36.51 -4.28 -31.77
C MET A 1 35.20 -4.57 -31.07
N GLU A 2 35.28 -5.10 -29.86
CA GLU A 2 34.10 -5.21 -28.99
C GLU A 2 33.69 -3.80 -28.58
N LYS A 3 32.43 -3.44 -28.81
CA LYS A 3 31.87 -2.16 -28.36
C LYS A 3 31.72 -2.21 -26.85
N GLU A 4 32.28 -1.23 -26.14
CA GLU A 4 31.97 -0.97 -24.74
C GLU A 4 30.45 -0.80 -24.58
N PRO A 5 29.81 -1.45 -23.57
CA PRO A 5 28.40 -1.27 -23.31
C PRO A 5 28.13 0.15 -22.80
N SER A 6 26.98 0.71 -23.22
CA SER A 6 26.58 2.07 -22.88
C SER A 6 26.32 2.21 -21.37
N ARG A 7 26.61 3.38 -20.81
CA ARG A 7 26.46 3.73 -19.39
C ARG A 7 25.03 3.59 -18.83
N LEU A 8 24.05 3.33 -19.69
CA LEU A 8 22.63 3.16 -19.34
C LEU A 8 22.27 1.72 -18.93
N ASP A 9 23.16 0.74 -19.13
CA ASP A 9 22.90 -0.69 -18.83
C ASP A 9 23.58 -1.18 -17.53
N GLN A 10 24.14 -0.28 -16.71
CA GLN A 10 24.71 -0.67 -15.42
C GLN A 10 23.65 -0.57 -14.30
N PRO A 11 23.51 -1.59 -13.43
CA PRO A 11 22.69 -1.45 -12.24
C PRO A 11 23.24 -0.28 -11.42
N GLN A 12 22.44 0.78 -11.27
CA GLN A 12 22.78 1.90 -10.41
C GLN A 12 23.02 1.33 -9.00
N GLN A 13 24.25 1.45 -8.50
CA GLN A 13 24.55 1.11 -7.12
C GLN A 13 23.63 1.95 -6.22
N PRO A 14 22.99 1.34 -5.20
CA PRO A 14 22.14 2.10 -4.31
C PRO A 14 22.96 3.22 -3.67
N PRO A 15 22.42 4.45 -3.61
CA PRO A 15 23.10 5.55 -2.95
C PRO A 15 23.46 5.16 -1.50
N ALA A 16 24.67 5.50 -1.05
CA ALA A 16 25.09 5.27 0.32
C ALA A 16 24.05 5.83 1.31
N SER A 17 23.82 5.18 2.47
CA SER A 17 22.73 5.57 3.40
C SER A 17 22.75 7.06 3.76
N ASN A 18 23.95 7.64 3.91
CA ASN A 18 24.15 9.08 4.16
C ASN A 18 23.58 9.97 3.04
N SER A 19 23.57 9.50 1.79
CA SER A 19 22.99 10.21 0.65
C SER A 19 21.47 10.18 0.67
N LEU A 20 20.85 9.05 1.04
CA LEU A 20 19.38 8.94 1.13
C LEU A 20 18.81 9.77 2.29
N GLU A 21 19.50 9.78 3.43
CA GLU A 21 19.10 10.62 4.57
C GLU A 21 19.13 12.10 4.22
N ASN A 22 20.16 12.54 3.47
CA ASN A 22 20.25 13.92 3.00
C ASN A 22 19.12 14.28 2.04
N ILE A 23 18.75 13.38 1.12
CA ILE A 23 17.61 13.60 0.22
C ILE A 23 16.32 13.69 1.05
N ALA A 24 16.10 12.78 2.00
CA ALA A 24 14.89 12.76 2.83
C ALA A 24 14.73 14.04 3.68
N ARG A 25 15.81 14.54 4.31
CA ARG A 25 15.77 15.75 5.15
C ARG A 25 15.51 17.03 4.37
N ASN A 26 15.95 17.08 3.11
CA ASN A 26 15.88 18.27 2.27
C ASN A 26 14.80 18.19 1.18
N LEU A 27 13.89 17.22 1.30
CA LEU A 27 12.85 16.99 0.32
C LEU A 27 11.90 18.21 0.23
N ASN A 28 11.74 18.74 -0.98
CA ASN A 28 10.93 19.92 -1.27
C ASN A 28 9.85 19.58 -2.31
N PRO A 29 8.54 19.61 -1.95
CA PRO A 29 7.43 19.31 -2.86
C PRO A 29 7.38 20.16 -4.12
N SER A 30 7.92 21.38 -4.07
CA SER A 30 7.93 22.31 -5.20
C SER A 30 9.13 22.12 -6.14
N SER A 31 10.01 21.15 -5.85
CA SER A 31 11.19 20.89 -6.68
C SER A 31 10.83 20.10 -7.94
N GLU A 32 11.44 20.43 -9.07
CA GLU A 32 11.26 19.70 -10.35
C GLU A 32 11.70 18.23 -10.27
N ASN A 33 12.64 17.92 -9.37
CA ASN A 33 13.15 16.55 -9.15
C ASN A 33 12.47 15.82 -7.99
N PHE A 34 11.38 16.35 -7.43
CA PHE A 34 10.71 15.78 -6.26
C PHE A 34 10.33 14.31 -6.45
N THR A 35 9.73 13.98 -7.60
CA THR A 35 9.35 12.60 -7.93
C THR A 35 10.55 11.66 -7.98
N GLU A 36 11.65 12.10 -8.60
CA GLU A 36 12.87 11.29 -8.68
C GLU A 36 13.47 11.05 -7.30
N GLN A 37 13.56 12.10 -6.47
CA GLN A 37 14.06 12.01 -5.10
C GLN A 37 13.22 11.05 -4.24
N CYS A 38 11.89 11.11 -4.37
CA CYS A 38 10.99 10.18 -3.69
C CYS A 38 11.20 8.73 -4.13
N MET A 39 11.40 8.50 -5.42
CA MET A 39 11.71 7.16 -5.92
C MET A 39 13.09 6.68 -5.48
N GLN A 40 14.10 7.55 -5.42
CA GLN A 40 15.43 7.21 -4.89
C GLN A 40 15.34 6.77 -3.42
N ILE A 41 14.55 7.46 -2.60
CA ILE A 41 14.29 7.07 -1.21
C ILE A 41 13.54 5.74 -1.15
N GLY A 42 12.45 5.61 -1.91
CA GLY A 42 11.58 4.43 -1.90
C GLY A 42 12.26 3.14 -2.34
N VAL A 43 13.01 3.21 -3.44
CA VAL A 43 13.70 2.05 -4.06
C VAL A 43 15.09 1.83 -3.47
N GLY A 44 15.77 2.90 -3.02
CA GLY A 44 17.12 2.81 -2.46
C GLY A 44 17.17 2.31 -1.02
N ALA A 45 16.06 2.31 -0.29
CA ALA A 45 16.01 1.74 1.04
C ALA A 45 16.19 0.20 0.99
N PRO A 46 17.13 -0.38 1.77
CA PRO A 46 17.43 -1.83 1.71
C PRO A 46 16.30 -2.71 2.26
N ASP A 47 15.46 -2.16 3.13
CA ASP A 47 14.29 -2.81 3.69
C ASP A 47 13.24 -1.78 4.12
N VAL A 48 12.03 -2.26 4.45
CA VAL A 48 10.90 -1.41 4.86
C VAL A 48 11.18 -0.62 6.14
N ARG A 49 12.06 -1.11 7.03
CA ARG A 49 12.39 -0.43 8.29
C ARG A 49 13.35 0.74 8.06
N ALA A 50 14.33 0.57 7.18
CA ALA A 50 15.17 1.65 6.69
C ALA A 50 14.31 2.69 5.96
N LEU A 51 13.34 2.25 5.15
CA LEU A 51 12.41 3.14 4.46
C LEU A 51 11.58 3.99 5.43
N LEU A 52 11.00 3.37 6.47
CA LEU A 52 10.29 4.10 7.54
C LEU A 52 11.19 5.13 8.23
N THR A 53 12.46 4.77 8.47
CA THR A 53 13.43 5.67 9.09
C THR A 53 13.65 6.90 8.21
N LEU A 54 13.82 6.73 6.90
CA LEU A 54 13.92 7.83 5.94
C LEU A 54 12.65 8.70 5.93
N PHE A 55 11.46 8.09 5.93
CA PHE A 55 10.19 8.83 5.99
C PHE A 55 9.97 9.56 7.33
N SER A 56 10.56 9.07 8.42
CA SER A 56 10.46 9.70 9.75
C SER A 56 11.28 10.99 9.89
N ILE A 57 12.33 11.14 9.08
CA ILE A 57 13.22 12.32 9.10
C ILE A 57 12.85 13.36 8.03
N MET A 58 11.84 13.07 7.21
CA MET A 58 11.30 14.04 6.24
C MET A 58 10.62 15.20 6.96
N PRO A 59 10.66 16.42 6.39
CA PRO A 59 9.94 17.55 6.95
C PRO A 59 8.44 17.24 7.05
N VAL A 60 7.91 17.25 8.28
CA VAL A 60 6.50 16.90 8.55
C VAL A 60 5.56 18.09 8.30
N HIS A 61 6.09 19.32 8.39
CA HIS A 61 5.30 20.56 8.33
C HIS A 61 5.00 21.06 6.91
N ASN A 62 5.44 20.38 5.85
CA ASN A 62 5.33 20.88 4.47
C ASN A 62 4.69 19.89 3.50
N GLU A 63 3.92 18.91 3.97
CA GLU A 63 3.26 17.88 3.13
C GLU A 63 4.22 16.95 2.35
N ALA A 64 5.54 17.16 2.41
CA ALA A 64 6.51 16.43 1.60
C ALA A 64 6.47 14.92 1.87
N ALA A 65 6.42 14.51 3.14
CA ALA A 65 6.33 13.09 3.48
C ALA A 65 5.05 12.44 2.93
N THR A 66 3.91 13.14 2.99
CA THR A 66 2.63 12.64 2.46
C THR A 66 2.69 12.54 0.94
N LEU A 67 3.10 13.61 0.25
CA LEU A 67 3.18 13.63 -1.21
C LEU A 67 4.21 12.61 -1.72
N CYS A 68 5.30 12.40 -0.97
CA CYS A 68 6.31 11.41 -1.30
C CYS A 68 5.79 9.98 -1.14
N GLY A 69 5.03 9.73 -0.07
CA GLY A 69 4.35 8.46 0.16
C GLY A 69 3.36 8.14 -0.96
N HIS A 70 2.53 9.12 -1.35
CA HIS A 70 1.62 9.01 -2.48
C HIS A 70 2.34 8.77 -3.81
N THR A 71 3.42 9.51 -4.07
CA THR A 71 4.24 9.37 -5.27
C THR A 71 4.85 7.97 -5.34
N PHE A 72 5.46 7.53 -4.24
CA PHE A 72 6.08 6.21 -4.16
C PHE A 72 5.04 5.10 -4.31
N ALA A 73 3.87 5.19 -3.66
CA ALA A 73 2.77 4.24 -3.80
C ALA A 73 2.27 4.16 -5.25
N SER A 74 2.01 5.31 -5.89
CA SER A 74 1.48 5.38 -7.26
C SER A 74 2.39 4.68 -8.29
N LYS A 75 3.71 4.74 -8.05
CA LYS A 75 4.71 4.10 -8.92
C LYS A 75 4.96 2.64 -8.53
N SER A 76 5.03 2.33 -7.23
CA SER A 76 5.42 0.99 -6.76
C SER A 76 4.29 -0.02 -6.77
N LEU A 77 3.04 0.37 -6.46
CA LEU A 77 1.89 -0.55 -6.37
C LEU A 77 1.61 -1.29 -7.69
N GLN A 78 2.03 -0.74 -8.83
CA GLN A 78 1.93 -1.40 -10.13
C GLN A 78 2.78 -2.68 -10.19
N SER A 79 3.89 -2.72 -9.44
CA SER A 79 4.83 -3.85 -9.39
C SER A 79 4.56 -4.83 -8.24
N PHE A 80 3.60 -4.53 -7.36
CA PHE A 80 3.20 -5.48 -6.31
C PHE A 80 2.53 -6.69 -6.96
N ASP A 81 2.83 -7.88 -6.47
CA ASP A 81 2.19 -9.11 -6.95
C ASP A 81 0.69 -9.08 -6.59
N ASN A 82 -0.17 -9.54 -7.49
CA ASN A 82 -1.57 -9.76 -7.19
C ASN A 82 -1.76 -10.76 -6.05
N ASP A 83 -0.83 -11.69 -5.86
CA ASP A 83 -0.85 -12.62 -4.74
C ASP A 83 -0.62 -11.96 -3.37
N ASP A 84 -0.19 -10.70 -3.35
CA ASP A 84 -0.09 -9.95 -2.10
C ASP A 84 -1.27 -8.99 -1.87
N LEU A 85 -2.14 -8.85 -2.86
CA LEU A 85 -3.29 -7.95 -2.84
C LEU A 85 -4.60 -8.76 -2.81
N ILE A 86 -5.70 -8.05 -2.62
CA ILE A 86 -7.05 -8.62 -2.77
C ILE A 86 -7.64 -8.03 -4.06
N VAL A 87 -7.80 -8.87 -5.08
CA VAL A 87 -8.09 -8.42 -6.45
C VAL A 87 -9.54 -8.71 -6.82
N TYR A 88 -10.26 -7.67 -7.23
CA TYR A 88 -11.61 -7.73 -7.79
C TYR A 88 -11.52 -7.39 -9.28
N LYS A 89 -11.53 -8.42 -10.13
CA LYS A 89 -11.28 -8.30 -11.57
C LYS A 89 -12.46 -7.63 -12.29
N ALA A 90 -12.14 -6.84 -13.31
CA ALA A 90 -13.09 -6.33 -14.28
C ALA A 90 -13.91 -7.47 -14.91
N ILE A 91 -15.17 -7.16 -15.25
CA ILE A 91 -16.04 -8.05 -16.02
C ILE A 91 -15.93 -7.65 -17.48
N GLY A 92 -15.56 -8.62 -18.34
CA GLY A 92 -15.34 -8.37 -19.77
C GLY A 92 -13.95 -7.80 -20.05
N GLU A 93 -13.88 -6.77 -20.91
CA GLU A 93 -12.63 -6.11 -21.25
C GLU A 93 -12.15 -5.21 -20.09
N GLU A 94 -10.91 -5.43 -19.64
CA GLU A 94 -10.27 -4.57 -18.65
C GLU A 94 -9.83 -3.26 -19.32
N LYS A 95 -10.45 -2.16 -18.90
CA LYS A 95 -10.18 -0.79 -19.38
C LYS A 95 -9.23 -0.03 -18.48
N SER A 96 -9.20 -0.36 -17.19
CA SER A 96 -8.40 0.35 -16.18
C SER A 96 -8.18 -0.51 -14.94
N VAL A 97 -7.10 -0.21 -14.21
CA VAL A 97 -6.75 -0.84 -12.94
C VAL A 97 -6.53 0.25 -11.89
N VAL A 98 -7.29 0.21 -10.80
CA VAL A 98 -7.07 1.10 -9.65
C VAL A 98 -6.55 0.31 -8.47
N ASN A 99 -5.57 0.88 -7.76
CA ASN A 99 -5.08 0.32 -6.50
C ASN A 99 -5.69 1.09 -5.34
N VAL A 100 -6.15 0.41 -4.29
CA VAL A 100 -6.88 1.05 -3.20
C VAL A 100 -6.32 0.60 -1.86
N LEU A 101 -5.72 1.53 -1.14
CA LEU A 101 -5.37 1.32 0.27
C LEU A 101 -6.67 1.32 1.09
N SER A 102 -7.04 0.15 1.63
CA SER A 102 -8.34 -0.05 2.27
C SER A 102 -8.21 -0.66 3.67
N ASP A 103 -8.97 -0.10 4.60
CA ASP A 103 -9.11 -0.55 5.98
C ASP A 103 -10.50 -1.13 6.16
N TYR A 104 -10.61 -2.44 6.45
CA TYR A 104 -11.91 -3.09 6.62
C TYR A 104 -12.72 -2.50 7.78
N THR A 105 -12.08 -1.79 8.73
CA THR A 105 -12.77 -1.11 9.85
C THR A 105 -13.22 0.33 9.52
N CYS A 106 -12.91 0.84 8.33
CA CYS A 106 -13.23 2.21 7.92
C CYS A 106 -14.57 2.28 7.17
N SER A 107 -15.52 3.08 7.67
CA SER A 107 -16.85 3.21 7.05
C SER A 107 -16.81 3.76 5.62
N PHE A 108 -15.86 4.65 5.30
CA PHE A 108 -15.64 5.15 3.94
C PHE A 108 -15.11 4.05 3.02
N CYS A 109 -14.24 3.15 3.53
CA CYS A 109 -13.76 2.00 2.76
C CYS A 109 -14.90 1.04 2.44
N ALA A 110 -15.80 0.77 3.39
CA ALA A 110 -16.97 -0.06 3.14
C ALA A 110 -17.91 0.55 2.08
N ARG A 111 -18.10 1.87 2.11
CA ARG A 111 -18.90 2.55 1.06
C ARG A 111 -18.26 2.45 -0.32
N PHE A 112 -16.95 2.63 -0.43
CA PHE A 112 -16.23 2.38 -1.68
C PHE A 112 -16.36 0.91 -2.12
N HIS A 113 -16.20 -0.03 -1.18
CA HIS A 113 -16.27 -1.48 -1.42
C HIS A 113 -17.60 -1.91 -2.06
N ASN A 114 -18.71 -1.32 -1.60
CA ASN A 114 -20.03 -1.58 -2.16
C ASN A 114 -20.19 -1.17 -3.63
N ARG A 115 -19.28 -0.34 -4.16
CA ARG A 115 -19.28 0.14 -5.55
C ARG A 115 -18.37 -0.68 -6.46
N ILE A 116 -17.56 -1.58 -5.90
CA ILE A 116 -16.69 -2.47 -6.68
C ILE A 116 -17.46 -3.25 -7.76
N PRO A 117 -18.67 -3.81 -7.50
CA PRO A 117 -19.44 -4.49 -8.55
C PRO A 117 -19.78 -3.58 -9.76
N GLU A 118 -20.12 -2.32 -9.50
CA GLU A 118 -20.38 -1.32 -10.55
C GLU A 118 -19.10 -1.01 -11.34
N LEU A 119 -17.98 -0.78 -10.64
CA LEU A 119 -16.67 -0.55 -11.26
C LEU A 119 -16.23 -1.73 -12.13
N ASN A 120 -16.33 -2.95 -11.62
CA ASN A 120 -15.97 -4.15 -12.35
C ASN A 120 -16.84 -4.33 -13.60
N SER A 121 -18.15 -4.08 -13.51
CA SER A 121 -19.07 -4.13 -14.66
C SER A 121 -18.73 -3.09 -15.74
N ASN A 122 -18.11 -1.97 -15.35
CA ASN A 122 -17.66 -0.93 -16.27
C ASN A 122 -16.27 -1.20 -16.88
N GLY A 123 -15.62 -2.30 -16.52
CA GLY A 123 -14.29 -2.69 -17.02
C GLY A 123 -13.13 -2.24 -16.13
N VAL A 124 -13.37 -1.89 -14.86
CA VAL A 124 -12.32 -1.45 -13.92
C VAL A 124 -11.96 -2.59 -12.97
N THR A 125 -10.69 -3.01 -12.97
CA THR A 125 -10.15 -3.93 -11.95
C THR A 125 -9.75 -3.12 -10.72
N VAL A 126 -10.19 -3.58 -9.55
CA VAL A 126 -9.87 -2.96 -8.25
C VAL A 126 -8.92 -3.88 -7.49
N ARG A 127 -7.72 -3.38 -7.19
CA ARG A 127 -6.70 -4.08 -6.40
C ARG A 127 -6.64 -3.46 -5.02
N ILE A 128 -7.16 -4.15 -4.02
CA ILE A 128 -7.09 -3.67 -2.64
C ILE A 128 -5.70 -3.97 -2.08
N PHE A 129 -5.01 -2.92 -1.63
CA PHE A 129 -3.89 -3.01 -0.70
C PHE A 129 -4.46 -3.05 0.73
N PRO A 130 -4.39 -4.20 1.42
CA PRO A 130 -4.95 -4.33 2.76
C PRO A 130 -4.12 -3.53 3.77
N TYR A 131 -4.76 -2.55 4.41
CA TYR A 131 -4.10 -1.65 5.35
C TYR A 131 -5.05 -1.20 6.45
N GLY A 132 -4.77 -1.61 7.70
CA GLY A 132 -5.54 -1.15 8.85
C GLY A 132 -4.92 0.10 9.45
N ARG A 133 -5.71 1.15 9.74
CA ARG A 133 -5.19 2.40 10.30
C ARG A 133 -4.82 2.28 11.78
N ALA A 134 -5.51 1.40 12.50
CA ALA A 134 -5.20 1.12 13.90
C ALA A 134 -3.85 0.41 14.05
N ASP A 135 -3.34 0.38 15.27
CA ASP A 135 -2.08 -0.29 15.55
C ASP A 135 -2.23 -1.81 15.44
N TYR A 136 -1.22 -2.45 14.85
CA TYR A 136 -1.19 -3.90 14.65
C TYR A 136 -0.67 -4.65 15.87
N LYS A 137 -0.07 -3.95 16.84
CA LYS A 137 0.42 -4.55 18.08
C LYS A 137 0.00 -3.73 19.29
N VAL A 138 -0.42 -4.43 20.34
CA VAL A 138 -0.65 -3.88 21.68
C VAL A 138 0.09 -4.78 22.67
N ASN A 139 0.94 -4.20 23.51
CA ASN A 139 1.79 -4.95 24.45
C ASN A 139 2.61 -6.08 23.79
N GLY A 140 3.08 -5.85 22.57
CA GLY A 140 3.86 -6.80 21.77
C GLY A 140 3.04 -7.88 21.05
N GLN A 141 1.75 -8.00 21.32
CA GLN A 141 0.87 -9.02 20.73
C GLN A 141 0.10 -8.48 19.51
N PRO A 142 -0.09 -9.29 18.45
CA PRO A 142 -0.90 -8.90 17.29
C PRO A 142 -2.35 -8.59 17.67
N THR A 143 -2.87 -7.45 17.22
CA THR A 143 -4.29 -7.09 17.40
C THR A 143 -5.20 -7.92 16.49
N ALA A 144 -6.51 -7.93 16.75
CA ALA A 144 -7.49 -8.55 15.87
C ALA A 144 -7.38 -8.00 14.43
N ILE A 145 -7.07 -6.71 14.28
CA ILE A 145 -6.87 -6.07 12.97
C ILE A 145 -5.67 -6.64 12.24
N ALA A 146 -4.53 -6.81 12.92
CA ALA A 146 -3.36 -7.44 12.33
C ALA A 146 -3.64 -8.88 11.89
N GLN A 147 -4.30 -9.65 12.76
CA GLN A 147 -4.63 -11.04 12.52
C GLN A 147 -5.63 -11.21 11.37
N ASN A 148 -6.65 -10.35 11.29
CA ASN A 148 -7.65 -10.40 10.22
C ASN A 148 -7.06 -9.99 8.87
N MET A 149 -6.20 -8.98 8.83
CA MET A 149 -5.51 -8.61 7.59
C MET A 149 -4.55 -9.71 7.15
N ALA A 150 -3.80 -10.32 8.07
CA ALA A 150 -2.98 -11.49 7.77
C ALA A 150 -3.81 -12.67 7.23
N THR A 151 -4.97 -12.94 7.83
CA THR A 151 -5.89 -13.99 7.38
C THR A 151 -6.37 -13.73 5.96
N ALA A 152 -6.81 -12.50 5.65
CA ALA A 152 -7.23 -12.12 4.31
C ALA A 152 -6.09 -12.23 3.29
N MET A 153 -4.88 -11.78 3.63
CA MET A 153 -3.71 -11.80 2.73
C MET A 153 -3.16 -13.20 2.46
N CYS A 154 -3.33 -14.13 3.41
CA CYS A 154 -2.86 -15.50 3.30
C CYS A 154 -3.90 -16.50 2.78
N GLY A 155 -5.06 -16.01 2.29
CA GLY A 155 -5.98 -16.86 1.54
C GLY A 155 -5.24 -17.60 0.43
N SER A 156 -5.60 -18.86 0.21
CA SER A 156 -4.91 -19.79 -0.70
C SER A 156 -5.18 -19.48 -2.18
N SER A 157 -6.14 -18.59 -2.47
CA SER A 157 -6.54 -18.16 -3.81
C SER A 157 -7.05 -16.72 -3.79
N GLU A 158 -7.04 -16.04 -4.93
CA GLU A 158 -7.63 -14.70 -5.06
C GLU A 158 -9.09 -14.66 -4.57
N GLN A 159 -9.87 -15.71 -4.86
CA GLN A 159 -11.27 -15.83 -4.45
C GLN A 159 -11.42 -15.93 -2.93
N GLU A 160 -10.56 -16.71 -2.28
CA GLU A 160 -10.58 -16.83 -0.82
C GLU A 160 -10.18 -15.52 -0.14
N LYS A 161 -9.13 -14.84 -0.64
CA LYS A 161 -8.71 -13.53 -0.13
C LYS A 161 -9.85 -12.51 -0.23
N ALA A 162 -10.52 -12.45 -1.39
CA ALA A 162 -11.65 -11.57 -1.63
C ALA A 162 -12.85 -11.90 -0.74
N GLN A 163 -13.16 -13.18 -0.55
CA GLN A 163 -14.26 -13.61 0.31
C GLN A 163 -14.01 -13.21 1.77
N ILE A 164 -12.82 -13.49 2.30
CA ILE A 164 -12.46 -13.12 3.68
C ILE A 164 -12.56 -11.60 3.84
N PHE A 165 -12.02 -10.82 2.90
CA PHE A 165 -12.07 -9.37 2.99
C PHE A 165 -13.51 -8.81 2.90
N ASN A 166 -14.37 -9.40 2.05
CA ASN A 166 -15.79 -9.07 1.98
C ASN A 166 -16.48 -9.29 3.34
N ASP A 167 -16.22 -10.41 3.99
CA ASP A 167 -16.80 -10.72 5.30
C ASP A 167 -16.31 -9.72 6.36
N LEU A 168 -15.01 -9.44 6.39
CA LEU A 168 -14.40 -8.48 7.30
C LEU A 168 -15.01 -7.07 7.17
N ILE A 169 -15.08 -6.56 5.94
CA ILE A 169 -15.54 -5.19 5.67
C ILE A 169 -17.05 -5.02 5.81
N SER A 170 -17.82 -6.10 5.67
CA SER A 170 -19.28 -6.08 5.89
C SER A 170 -19.67 -6.00 7.37
N ASN A 171 -18.78 -6.38 8.30
CA ASN A 171 -19.05 -6.35 9.74
C ASN A 171 -17.90 -5.71 10.54
N GLN A 172 -17.66 -4.43 10.22
CA GLN A 172 -16.55 -3.63 10.71
C GLN A 172 -16.43 -3.63 12.24
N SER A 173 -17.55 -3.43 12.95
CA SER A 173 -17.58 -3.36 14.42
C SER A 173 -17.21 -4.70 15.08
N LEU A 174 -17.67 -5.81 14.52
CA LEU A 174 -17.32 -7.15 15.02
C LEU A 174 -15.83 -7.41 14.85
N TYR A 175 -15.32 -7.24 13.62
CA TYR A 175 -13.96 -7.60 13.28
C TYR A 175 -12.92 -6.56 13.69
N ALA A 176 -13.32 -5.39 14.18
CA ALA A 176 -12.43 -4.48 14.90
C ALA A 176 -11.89 -5.11 16.20
N GLN A 177 -12.61 -6.09 16.76
CA GLN A 177 -12.31 -6.70 18.06
C GLN A 177 -12.15 -8.22 17.98
N LYS A 178 -12.83 -8.88 17.05
CA LYS A 178 -12.85 -10.34 16.90
C LYS A 178 -11.99 -10.80 15.74
N VAL A 179 -11.26 -11.91 15.93
CA VAL A 179 -10.51 -12.58 14.87
C VAL A 179 -11.45 -13.44 14.00
N TYR A 180 -11.29 -13.37 12.69
CA TYR A 180 -12.13 -14.04 11.68
C TYR A 180 -12.01 -15.56 11.76
N SER A 181 -10.79 -16.08 11.68
CA SER A 181 -10.52 -17.52 11.80
C SER A 181 -10.30 -17.92 13.25
N GLN A 182 -10.74 -19.12 13.62
CA GLN A 182 -10.41 -19.74 14.90
C GLN A 182 -9.12 -20.56 14.84
N ASN A 183 -8.58 -20.80 13.64
CA ASN A 183 -7.32 -21.50 13.46
C ASN A 183 -6.15 -20.54 13.70
N GLU A 184 -5.03 -21.10 14.16
CA GLU A 184 -3.79 -20.37 14.28
C GLU A 184 -3.33 -19.82 12.92
N ILE A 185 -2.94 -18.56 12.90
CA ILE A 185 -2.46 -17.88 11.69
C ILE A 185 -0.96 -18.08 11.64
N ALA A 186 -0.44 -18.58 10.51
CA ALA A 186 0.98 -18.82 10.35
C ALA A 186 1.82 -17.54 10.55
N ASP A 187 2.98 -17.67 11.20
CA ASP A 187 3.85 -16.53 11.55
C ASP A 187 4.27 -15.70 10.33
N ASN A 188 4.52 -16.36 9.19
CA ASN A 188 4.87 -15.68 7.94
C ASN A 188 3.74 -14.77 7.43
N CYS A 189 2.48 -15.14 7.64
CA CYS A 189 1.31 -14.34 7.30
C CYS A 189 1.24 -13.08 8.16
N ILE A 190 1.47 -13.23 9.48
CA ILE A 190 1.52 -12.08 10.39
C ILE A 190 2.69 -11.16 10.03
N GLN A 191 3.87 -11.70 9.74
CA GLN A 191 5.03 -10.90 9.31
C GLN A 191 4.78 -10.16 7.99
N LYS A 192 4.11 -10.81 7.02
CA LYS A 192 3.67 -10.18 5.77
C LYS A 192 2.70 -9.04 6.05
N ALA A 193 1.65 -9.26 6.84
CA ALA A 193 0.71 -8.20 7.22
C ALA A 193 1.38 -7.03 7.96
N MET A 194 2.34 -7.32 8.84
CA MET A 194 3.15 -6.28 9.49
C MET A 194 3.96 -5.48 8.48
N THR A 195 4.57 -6.13 7.48
CA THR A 195 5.32 -5.44 6.41
C THR A 195 4.41 -4.53 5.59
N TYR A 196 3.21 -5.02 5.24
CA TYR A 196 2.21 -4.25 4.50
C TYR A 196 1.65 -3.08 5.31
N LYS A 197 1.50 -3.25 6.64
CA LYS A 197 1.17 -2.15 7.55
C LYS A 197 2.19 -1.02 7.47
N LEU A 198 3.48 -1.36 7.43
CA LEU A 198 4.56 -0.38 7.33
C LEU A 198 4.55 0.36 5.99
N PHE A 199 4.36 -0.37 4.87
CA PHE A 199 4.16 0.25 3.57
C PHE A 199 2.93 1.17 3.55
N GLY A 200 1.81 0.74 4.12
CA GLY A 200 0.61 1.58 4.19
C GLY A 200 0.80 2.83 5.06
N ASP A 201 1.59 2.73 6.15
CA ASP A 201 1.98 3.91 6.94
C ASP A 201 2.87 4.88 6.16
N ILE A 202 3.71 4.39 5.25
CA ILE A 202 4.52 5.21 4.35
C ILE A 202 3.64 5.85 3.28
N PHE A 203 2.83 5.05 2.59
CA PHE A 203 1.98 5.48 1.49
C PHE A 203 0.95 6.52 1.94
N SER A 204 0.32 6.28 3.09
CA SER A 204 -0.73 7.15 3.60
C SER A 204 -0.19 8.32 4.42
N ARG A 205 0.89 8.10 5.18
CA ARG A 205 1.55 8.98 6.17
C ARG A 205 0.67 9.50 7.33
N GLN A 206 -0.57 9.85 7.04
CA GLN A 206 -1.61 10.33 7.95
C GLN A 206 -2.65 9.25 8.29
N ARG A 207 -2.42 8.00 7.86
CA ARG A 207 -3.33 6.87 8.07
C ARG A 207 -4.75 7.17 7.55
N GLN A 208 -4.85 7.87 6.43
CA GLN A 208 -6.09 8.08 5.67
C GLN A 208 -6.44 6.84 4.86
N THR A 209 -7.74 6.48 4.86
CA THR A 209 -8.33 5.46 3.98
C THR A 209 -9.79 5.80 3.66
N PRO A 210 -10.32 5.41 2.48
CA PRO A 210 -9.56 4.81 1.38
C PRO A 210 -8.66 5.84 0.70
N LEU A 211 -7.52 5.38 0.18
CA LEU A 211 -6.70 6.11 -0.79
C LEU A 211 -6.71 5.33 -2.10
N ILE A 212 -7.13 5.96 -3.17
CA ILE A 212 -7.27 5.34 -4.49
C ILE A 212 -6.18 5.90 -5.40
N PHE A 213 -5.38 5.01 -5.97
CA PHE A 213 -4.26 5.32 -6.85
C PHE A 213 -4.67 4.96 -8.27
N HIS A 214 -4.84 5.99 -9.10
CA HIS A 214 -5.24 5.87 -10.49
C HIS A 214 -4.02 5.60 -11.40
N PRO A 215 -4.21 4.99 -12.60
CA PRO A 215 -3.12 4.69 -13.52
C PRO A 215 -2.28 5.89 -13.95
N ASP A 216 -2.89 7.07 -14.03
CA ASP A 216 -2.24 8.34 -14.39
C ASP A 216 -1.39 8.93 -13.26
N GLY A 217 -1.40 8.31 -12.07
CA GLY A 217 -0.70 8.77 -10.88
C GLY A 217 -1.50 9.74 -10.02
N PHE A 218 -2.76 10.03 -10.38
CA PHE A 218 -3.66 10.75 -9.50
C PHE A 218 -3.98 9.93 -8.25
N VAL A 219 -3.96 10.59 -7.09
CA VAL A 219 -4.30 9.98 -5.80
C VAL A 219 -5.55 10.65 -5.26
N GLN A 220 -6.63 9.87 -5.16
CA GLN A 220 -7.88 10.32 -4.59
C GLN A 220 -7.97 9.92 -3.12
N ILE A 221 -8.35 10.88 -2.27
CA ILE A 221 -8.64 10.66 -0.85
C ILE A 221 -10.15 10.54 -0.67
N GLY A 222 -10.61 9.45 -0.03
CA GLY A 222 -12.04 9.22 0.22
C GLY A 222 -12.74 8.40 -0.85
N ASP A 223 -14.06 8.23 -0.72
CA ASP A 223 -14.88 7.23 -1.42
C ASP A 223 -15.73 7.78 -2.59
N ALA A 224 -15.49 9.02 -2.99
CA ALA A 224 -16.14 9.59 -4.17
C ALA A 224 -15.79 8.76 -5.43
N LEU A 225 -16.68 8.73 -6.42
CA LEU A 225 -16.27 8.34 -7.77
C LEU A 225 -16.10 9.64 -8.53
N THR A 226 -14.89 9.91 -8.99
CA THR A 226 -14.57 11.00 -9.91
C THR A 226 -14.23 10.43 -11.26
#